data_AF-A0A182YRB9-F1
#
_entry.id   AF-A0A182YRB9-F1
#
_cell.length_a   1.000
_cell.length_b   1.000
_cell.length_c   1.000
_cell.angle_alpha   90.00
_cell.angle_beta   90.00
_cell.angle_gamma   90.00
#
_symmetry.space_group_name_H-M   'P 1'
#
loop_
_entity.id
_entity.type
_entity.pdbx_description
1 polymer ?
#
loop_
_entity_poly.entity_id
_entity_poly.type
_entity_poly.pdbx_seq_one_letter_code
_entity_poly.pdbx_strand_id
1 'polypeptide(L)'
;CSAALDVAFAAHRFWTDSTVVLNWLNTGPKAWKTFVAHRVAEIQLIKCAVWQHVSGRENPVDLISRGALPHQIIDNQLWKFGPAWLSEVRENCPEQRISEPNEVFTRYGSYQKLVKVVSYCIRFIRNARGLQKRADNITLTVNDISGAKKRLEKLVQTELFSSDLQRLSKGSAVARSSSLKMFNPFIDNDGIIRVGERLRQPDLPYDVKHQIVLPGFHPFTQLFIVDKHRKRVHGGISSTLSAVRDEICTINGKRAVRKAIWSCFRCCRANPQPITQSEGQLSKDTKAVHLELVGDLNTAHSKYSFDSSIGFVKAIIRGNGNYISKNRRMHDLAAVGSTIRRS
;
A
#
# COMPACT_ATOMS: atom_id res chain seq x y z
N CYS A 1 9.75 -24.24 18.10
CA CYS A 1 10.26 -23.91 19.45
C CYS A 1 11.14 -25.06 19.93
N SER A 2 12.31 -24.75 20.49
CA SER A 2 13.41 -25.71 20.72
C SER A 2 13.08 -26.74 21.80
N ALA A 3 13.22 -28.02 21.47
CA ALA A 3 13.09 -29.15 22.39
C ALA A 3 14.34 -29.41 23.26
N ALA A 4 15.32 -28.48 23.28
CA ALA A 4 16.64 -28.69 23.87
C ALA A 4 16.87 -27.98 25.22
N LEU A 5 15.96 -27.09 25.62
CA LEU A 5 16.05 -26.35 26.87
C LEU A 5 14.65 -26.34 27.52
N ASP A 6 14.53 -26.96 28.69
CA ASP A 6 13.29 -27.06 29.46
C ASP A 6 13.01 -25.74 30.20
N VAL A 7 12.94 -24.65 29.43
CA VAL A 7 12.71 -23.29 29.92
C VAL A 7 11.40 -22.77 29.33
N ALA A 8 10.44 -22.51 30.20
CA ALA A 8 9.17 -21.90 29.82
C ALA A 8 9.35 -20.39 29.62
N PHE A 9 9.28 -19.93 28.37
CA PHE A 9 9.34 -18.50 28.04
C PHE A 9 7.96 -17.86 28.21
N ALA A 10 7.85 -16.85 29.10
CA ALA A 10 6.61 -16.12 29.33
C ALA A 10 6.16 -15.26 28.13
N ALA A 11 7.11 -14.76 27.33
CA ALA A 11 6.83 -13.95 26.15
C ALA A 11 7.95 -14.07 25.10
N HIS A 12 7.58 -13.93 23.82
CA HIS A 12 8.52 -13.94 22.70
C HIS A 12 8.53 -12.55 22.04
N ARG A 13 9.70 -11.94 21.93
CA ARG A 13 9.91 -10.66 21.25
C ARG A 13 10.93 -10.84 20.14
N PHE A 14 10.73 -10.16 19.03
CA PHE A 14 11.55 -10.28 17.83
C PHE A 14 12.00 -8.90 17.38
N TRP A 15 13.23 -8.79 16.89
CA TRP A 15 13.80 -7.53 16.42
C TRP A 15 14.35 -7.67 15.01
N THR A 16 14.18 -6.63 14.20
CA THR A 16 14.78 -6.49 12.88
C THR A 16 15.45 -5.13 12.76
N ASP A 17 16.60 -5.09 12.10
CA ASP A 17 17.35 -3.89 11.77
C ASP A 17 16.82 -3.16 10.53
N SER A 18 15.89 -3.78 9.80
CA SER A 18 15.31 -3.23 8.59
C SER A 18 13.93 -2.65 8.87
N THR A 19 13.84 -1.32 8.87
CA THR A 19 12.55 -0.60 8.91
C THR A 19 11.63 -0.97 7.74
N VAL A 20 12.20 -1.36 6.60
CA VAL A 20 11.46 -1.83 5.43
C VAL A 20 10.80 -3.18 5.71
N VAL A 21 11.53 -4.12 6.30
CA VAL A 21 11.00 -5.44 6.69
C VAL A 21 9.95 -5.29 7.79
N LEU A 22 10.18 -4.44 8.79
CA LEU A 22 9.20 -4.18 9.83
C LEU A 22 7.88 -3.65 9.25
N ASN A 23 7.96 -2.74 8.27
CA ASN A 23 6.78 -2.25 7.57
C ASN A 23 6.08 -3.34 6.73
N TRP A 24 6.84 -4.27 6.12
CA TRP A 24 6.27 -5.40 5.41
C TRP A 24 5.46 -6.31 6.34
N LEU A 25 6.01 -6.61 7.52
CA LEU A 25 5.36 -7.43 8.54
C LEU A 25 4.08 -6.78 9.09
N ASN A 26 4.07 -5.45 9.27
CA ASN A 26 2.91 -4.71 9.75
C ASN A 26 1.77 -4.57 8.72
N THR A 27 2.09 -4.60 7.43
CA THR A 27 1.09 -4.40 6.34
C THR A 27 0.43 -5.72 5.90
N GLY A 28 1.10 -6.86 6.12
CA GLY A 28 0.62 -8.20 5.74
C GLY A 28 0.98 -8.60 4.29
N PRO A 29 0.93 -9.91 3.97
CA PRO A 29 1.56 -10.48 2.77
C PRO A 29 0.84 -10.09 1.47
N LYS A 30 -0.48 -9.89 1.51
CA LYS A 30 -1.30 -9.56 0.32
C LYS A 30 -0.98 -8.21 -0.32
N ALA A 31 -0.29 -7.33 0.39
CA ALA A 31 0.08 -6.01 -0.10
C ALA A 31 1.36 -6.01 -0.96
N TRP A 32 2.09 -7.14 -1.01
CA TRP A 32 3.44 -7.19 -1.60
C TRP A 32 3.53 -8.11 -2.81
N LYS A 33 4.58 -7.93 -3.63
CA LYS A 33 4.89 -8.83 -4.75
C LYS A 33 5.18 -10.24 -4.21
N THR A 34 4.91 -11.26 -5.03
CA THR A 34 4.96 -12.69 -4.68
C THR A 34 6.16 -13.09 -3.82
N PHE A 35 7.37 -12.63 -4.18
CA PHE A 35 8.59 -12.90 -3.40
C PHE A 35 8.51 -12.41 -1.95
N VAL A 36 8.11 -11.15 -1.72
CA VAL A 36 8.00 -10.56 -0.39
C VAL A 36 6.77 -11.11 0.33
N ALA A 37 5.66 -11.30 -0.38
CA ALA A 37 4.42 -11.86 0.17
C ALA A 37 4.64 -13.25 0.78
N HIS A 38 5.37 -14.13 0.09
CA HIS A 38 5.67 -15.47 0.58
C HIS A 38 6.52 -15.43 1.86
N ARG A 39 7.55 -14.58 1.90
CA ARG A 39 8.41 -14.43 3.10
C ARG A 39 7.69 -13.83 4.28
N VAL A 40 6.86 -12.81 4.06
CA VAL A 40 6.02 -12.23 5.12
C VAL A 40 5.03 -13.27 5.65
N ALA A 41 4.41 -14.06 4.77
CA ALA A 41 3.49 -15.12 5.18
C ALA A 41 4.21 -16.20 6.02
N GLU A 42 5.41 -16.62 5.61
CA GLU A 42 6.25 -17.57 6.34
C GLU A 42 6.61 -17.07 7.75
N ILE A 43 7.06 -15.82 7.86
CA ILE A 43 7.42 -15.20 9.15
C ILE A 43 6.20 -15.07 10.06
N GLN A 44 5.02 -14.76 9.49
CA GLN A 44 3.78 -14.62 10.26
C GLN A 44 3.18 -15.96 10.73
N LEU A 45 3.73 -17.11 10.32
CA LEU A 45 3.37 -18.40 10.93
C LEU A 45 3.83 -18.50 12.39
N ILE A 46 4.79 -17.66 12.81
CA ILE A 46 5.26 -17.57 14.19
C ILE A 46 4.15 -16.92 15.03
N LYS A 47 3.42 -17.74 15.79
CA LYS A 47 2.33 -17.28 16.67
C LYS A 47 2.87 -16.38 17.79
N CYS A 48 2.11 -15.35 18.14
CA CYS A 48 2.41 -14.41 19.24
C CYS A 48 3.73 -13.62 19.09
N ALA A 49 4.20 -13.39 17.86
CA ALA A 49 5.42 -12.64 17.60
C ALA A 49 5.17 -11.12 17.59
N VAL A 50 5.77 -10.40 18.56
CA VAL A 50 5.86 -8.94 18.52
C VAL A 50 7.18 -8.54 17.88
N TRP A 51 7.12 -7.96 16.69
CA TRP A 51 8.30 -7.48 15.94
C TRP A 51 8.58 -6.01 16.22
N GLN A 52 9.84 -5.69 16.48
CA GLN A 52 10.32 -4.32 16.77
C GLN A 52 11.56 -3.98 15.95
N HIS A 53 11.88 -2.70 15.88
CA HIS A 53 13.11 -2.23 15.23
C HIS A 53 14.28 -2.20 16.21
N VAL A 54 15.45 -2.66 15.77
CA VAL A 54 16.75 -2.41 16.42
C VAL A 54 17.63 -1.63 15.45
N SER A 55 18.46 -0.69 15.91
CA SER A 55 19.39 -0.05 14.98
C SER A 55 20.46 -1.05 14.53
N GLY A 56 20.92 -0.99 13.27
CA GLY A 56 21.97 -1.91 12.79
C GLY A 56 23.28 -1.84 13.60
N ARG A 57 23.57 -0.71 14.26
CA ARG A 57 24.72 -0.56 15.17
C ARG A 57 24.58 -1.35 16.47
N GLU A 58 23.35 -1.64 16.86
CA GLU A 58 22.98 -2.36 18.08
C GLU A 58 22.48 -3.78 17.75
N ASN A 59 22.50 -4.18 16.48
CA ASN A 59 22.14 -5.53 16.07
C ASN A 59 23.37 -6.45 16.23
N PRO A 60 23.39 -7.40 17.18
CA PRO A 60 24.52 -8.31 17.33
C PRO A 60 24.76 -9.17 16.08
N VAL A 61 23.71 -9.45 15.29
CA VAL A 61 23.79 -10.25 14.06
C VAL A 61 24.60 -9.54 12.96
N ASP A 62 24.66 -8.20 12.99
CA ASP A 62 25.45 -7.42 12.04
C ASP A 62 26.96 -7.68 12.18
N LEU A 63 27.44 -8.05 13.36
CA LEU A 63 28.86 -8.34 13.60
C LEU A 63 29.32 -9.55 12.79
N ILE A 64 28.48 -10.58 12.68
CA ILE A 64 28.79 -11.78 11.89
C ILE A 64 28.55 -11.53 10.40
N SER A 65 27.45 -10.85 10.04
CA SER A 65 27.10 -10.64 8.63
C SER A 65 28.06 -9.70 7.90
N ARG A 66 28.74 -8.80 8.61
CA ARG A 66 29.76 -7.89 8.07
C ARG A 66 31.19 -8.44 8.11
N GLY A 67 31.38 -9.62 8.69
CA GLY A 67 32.68 -10.25 8.88
C GLY A 67 33.37 -9.77 10.16
N ALA A 68 33.49 -10.66 11.14
CA ALA A 68 34.26 -10.45 12.36
C ALA A 68 35.15 -11.67 12.63
N LEU A 69 36.35 -11.43 13.17
CA LEU A 69 37.27 -12.51 13.54
C LEU A 69 36.77 -13.19 14.83
N PRO A 70 37.01 -14.50 15.05
CA PRO A 70 36.52 -15.20 16.23
C PRO A 70 36.90 -14.54 17.56
N HIS A 71 38.12 -14.04 17.70
CA HIS A 71 38.57 -13.34 18.91
C HIS A 71 37.81 -12.03 19.14
N GLN A 72 37.46 -11.31 18.07
CA GLN A 72 36.67 -10.07 18.16
C GLN A 72 35.25 -10.36 18.63
N ILE A 73 34.67 -11.50 18.26
CA ILE A 73 33.33 -11.91 18.69
C ILE A 73 33.34 -12.34 20.16
N ILE A 74 34.36 -13.10 20.57
CA ILE A 74 34.51 -13.55 21.96
C ILE A 74 34.57 -12.36 22.90
N ASP A 75 35.32 -11.30 22.59
CA ASP A 75 35.44 -10.16 23.51
C ASP A 75 34.32 -9.11 23.36
N ASN A 76 33.42 -9.29 22.39
CA ASN A 76 32.38 -8.31 22.10
C ASN A 76 31.20 -8.39 23.09
N GLN A 77 30.99 -7.28 23.81
CA GLN A 77 29.91 -7.15 24.78
C GLN A 77 28.51 -7.18 24.14
N LEU A 78 28.36 -6.55 22.96
CA LEU A 78 27.10 -6.53 22.22
C LEU A 78 26.69 -7.93 21.74
N TRP A 79 27.65 -8.76 21.29
CA TRP A 79 27.39 -10.14 20.90
C TRP A 79 27.01 -11.03 22.08
N LYS A 80 27.72 -10.87 23.21
CA LYS A 80 27.53 -11.70 24.41
C LYS A 80 26.25 -11.38 25.17
N PHE A 81 25.93 -10.10 25.33
CA PHE A 81 24.88 -9.65 26.24
C PHE A 81 23.73 -8.92 25.53
N GLY A 82 23.88 -8.66 24.22
CA GLY A 82 22.96 -7.81 23.50
C GLY A 82 23.07 -6.34 23.90
N PRO A 83 22.17 -5.50 23.40
CA PRO A 83 22.13 -4.08 23.75
C PRO A 83 21.75 -3.89 25.23
N ALA A 84 22.34 -2.89 25.89
CA ALA A 84 22.09 -2.61 27.31
C ALA A 84 20.58 -2.43 27.62
N TRP A 85 19.85 -1.76 26.73
CA TRP A 85 18.41 -1.52 26.87
C TRP A 85 17.54 -2.80 26.79
N LEU A 86 18.09 -3.93 26.35
CA LEU A 86 17.39 -5.21 26.33
C LEU A 86 17.37 -5.86 27.72
N SER A 87 18.41 -5.59 28.53
CA SER A 87 18.55 -6.07 29.91
C SER A 87 17.89 -5.14 30.94
N GLU A 88 17.68 -3.88 30.57
CA GLU A 88 16.85 -2.96 31.35
C GLU A 88 15.41 -3.50 31.36
N VAL A 89 14.95 -3.98 32.52
CA VAL A 89 13.54 -4.31 32.77
C VAL A 89 12.72 -3.03 32.55
N ARG A 90 12.27 -2.83 31.32
CA ARG A 90 11.41 -1.71 30.94
C ARG A 90 10.00 -1.98 31.44
N GLU A 91 9.73 -1.67 32.71
CA GLU A 91 8.35 -1.42 33.16
C GLU A 91 7.76 -0.17 32.49
N ASN A 92 8.61 0.73 31.98
CA ASN A 92 8.20 1.87 31.17
C ASN A 92 9.11 2.01 29.96
N CYS A 93 8.93 1.11 28.98
CA CYS A 93 9.32 1.44 27.62
C CYS A 93 8.43 2.62 27.20
N PRO A 94 8.95 3.73 26.64
CA PRO A 94 8.08 4.59 25.85
C PRO A 94 7.69 3.72 24.67
N GLU A 95 6.56 3.04 24.80
CA GLU A 95 5.75 2.71 23.64
C GLU A 95 5.79 4.00 22.81
N GLN A 96 6.43 3.94 21.64
CA GLN A 96 5.83 4.63 20.53
C GLN A 96 4.45 4.00 20.42
N ARG A 97 3.51 4.48 21.26
CA ARG A 97 2.10 4.44 20.97
C ARG A 97 2.04 5.19 19.67
N ILE A 98 2.15 4.45 18.58
CA ILE A 98 1.42 4.77 17.37
C ILE A 98 0.03 4.96 17.93
N SER A 99 -0.35 6.23 18.16
CA SER A 99 -1.69 6.58 18.59
C SER A 99 -2.60 5.77 17.69
N GLU A 100 -3.46 4.94 18.28
CA GLU A 100 -4.34 4.09 17.48
C GLU A 100 -4.92 4.93 16.34
N PRO A 101 -4.77 4.49 15.07
CA PRO A 101 -5.11 5.31 13.93
C PRO A 101 -6.51 5.86 14.13
N ASN A 102 -6.66 7.18 14.11
CA ASN A 102 -7.92 7.80 14.45
C ASN A 102 -9.00 7.27 13.49
N GLU A 103 -9.88 6.41 14.01
CA GLU A 103 -10.80 5.60 13.17
C GLU A 103 -11.72 6.47 12.31
N VAL A 104 -11.91 7.73 12.72
CA VAL A 104 -12.63 8.74 11.93
C VAL A 104 -12.11 8.82 10.50
N PHE A 105 -10.82 8.59 10.24
CA PHE A 105 -10.26 8.67 8.89
C PHE A 105 -10.36 7.37 8.08
N THR A 106 -10.61 6.23 8.72
CA THR A 106 -10.70 4.92 8.06
C THR A 106 -12.15 4.48 7.80
N ARG A 107 -13.12 5.02 8.55
CA ARG A 107 -14.55 4.70 8.43
C ARG A 107 -15.24 5.22 7.17
N TYR A 108 -14.61 6.08 6.37
CA TYR A 108 -15.24 6.74 5.22
C TYR A 108 -14.44 6.52 3.92
N GLY A 109 -15.15 6.19 2.84
CA GLY A 109 -14.60 6.13 1.48
C GLY A 109 -14.76 7.42 0.66
N SER A 110 -15.26 8.51 1.26
CA SER A 110 -15.52 9.77 0.57
C SER A 110 -15.16 10.96 1.46
N TYR A 111 -14.31 11.86 0.92
CA TYR A 111 -13.93 13.11 1.57
C TYR A 111 -15.15 13.99 1.89
N GLN A 112 -16.06 14.17 0.93
CA GLN A 112 -17.28 14.98 1.14
C GLN A 112 -18.15 14.39 2.25
N LYS A 113 -18.29 13.06 2.31
CA LYS A 113 -19.08 12.39 3.36
C LYS A 113 -18.45 12.59 4.73
N LEU A 114 -17.14 12.38 4.84
CA LEU A 114 -16.39 12.61 6.08
C LEU A 114 -16.58 14.04 6.57
N VAL A 115 -16.30 15.04 5.74
CA VAL A 115 -16.42 16.46 6.11
C VAL A 115 -17.85 16.79 6.55
N LYS A 116 -18.87 16.35 5.79
CA LYS A 116 -20.28 16.60 6.15
C LYS A 116 -20.66 15.99 7.49
N VAL A 117 -20.29 14.72 7.75
CA VAL A 117 -20.61 14.06 9.03
C VAL A 117 -19.95 14.79 10.18
N VAL A 118 -18.66 15.14 10.03
CA VAL A 118 -17.92 15.88 11.05
C VAL A 118 -18.50 17.28 11.27
N SER A 119 -18.94 17.97 10.23
CA SER A 119 -19.66 19.25 10.35
C SER A 119 -20.93 19.11 11.20
N TYR A 120 -21.75 18.08 10.97
CA TYR A 120 -22.93 17.82 11.80
C TYR A 120 -22.57 17.48 13.25
N CYS A 121 -21.53 16.67 13.48
CA CYS A 121 -21.06 16.37 14.82
C CYS A 121 -20.61 17.63 15.57
N ILE A 122 -19.85 18.52 14.92
CA ILE A 122 -19.42 19.79 15.52
C ILE A 122 -20.62 20.69 15.83
N ARG A 123 -21.58 20.80 14.90
CA ARG A 123 -22.80 21.58 15.11
C ARG A 123 -23.62 21.04 16.28
N PHE A 124 -23.79 19.71 16.35
CA PHE A 124 -24.46 19.06 17.46
C PHE A 124 -23.78 19.38 18.80
N ILE A 125 -22.45 19.28 18.88
CA ILE A 125 -21.70 19.61 20.10
C ILE A 125 -21.88 21.08 20.50
N ARG A 126 -21.85 22.01 19.55
CA ARG A 126 -22.07 23.45 19.83
C ARG A 126 -23.48 23.71 20.37
N ASN A 127 -24.49 23.08 19.77
CA ASN A 127 -25.88 23.19 20.21
C ASN A 127 -26.07 22.57 21.61
N ALA A 128 -25.51 21.38 21.85
CA ALA A 128 -25.60 20.69 23.13
C ALA A 128 -24.90 21.45 24.27
N ARG A 129 -23.85 22.21 23.96
CA ARG A 129 -23.11 23.04 24.92
C ARG A 129 -23.69 24.46 25.09
N GLY A 130 -24.79 24.79 24.40
CA GLY A 130 -25.39 26.13 24.46
C GLY A 130 -24.51 27.24 23.88
N LEU A 131 -23.46 26.90 23.11
CA LEU A 131 -22.50 27.87 22.56
C LEU A 131 -23.06 28.65 21.36
N GLN A 132 -24.16 28.17 20.78
CA GLN A 132 -24.92 28.87 19.74
C GLN A 132 -26.41 28.63 19.97
N LYS A 133 -27.25 29.62 19.59
CA LYS A 133 -28.70 29.40 19.47
C LYS A 133 -28.92 28.23 18.50
N ARG A 134 -29.84 27.32 18.82
CA ARG A 134 -30.20 26.21 17.92
C ARG A 134 -30.51 26.81 16.55
N ALA A 135 -29.63 26.54 15.59
CA ALA A 135 -29.94 26.84 14.21
C ALA A 135 -31.00 25.82 13.78
N ASP A 136 -32.24 26.27 13.62
CA ASP A 136 -33.36 25.42 13.19
C ASP A 136 -33.21 24.95 11.72
N ASN A 137 -32.19 25.45 11.01
CA ASN A 137 -31.89 25.04 9.65
C ASN A 137 -31.17 23.69 9.58
N ILE A 138 -31.80 22.76 8.87
CA ILE A 138 -31.26 21.43 8.56
C ILE A 138 -29.94 21.54 7.77
N THR A 139 -29.80 22.55 6.92
CA THR A 139 -28.67 22.75 5.99
C THR A 139 -27.37 23.16 6.69
N LEU A 140 -26.23 22.64 6.20
CA LEU A 140 -24.90 23.04 6.66
C LEU A 140 -24.48 24.36 6.01
N THR A 141 -23.96 25.28 6.82
CA THR A 141 -23.39 26.54 6.33
C THR A 141 -21.96 26.32 5.80
N VAL A 142 -21.46 27.28 5.01
CA VAL A 142 -20.06 27.30 4.56
C VAL A 142 -19.09 27.28 5.75
N ASN A 143 -19.45 27.96 6.86
CA ASN A 143 -18.66 28.00 8.08
C ASN A 143 -18.62 26.65 8.80
N ASP A 144 -19.71 25.87 8.78
CA ASP A 144 -19.73 24.51 9.35
C ASP A 144 -18.80 23.56 8.59
N ILE A 145 -18.79 23.68 7.26
CA ILE A 145 -17.93 22.88 6.39
C ILE A 145 -16.47 23.31 6.55
N SER A 146 -16.19 24.61 6.51
CA SER A 146 -14.85 25.17 6.68
C SER A 146 -14.25 24.82 8.05
N GLY A 147 -15.04 24.98 9.12
CA GLY A 147 -14.62 24.63 10.48
C GLY A 147 -14.33 23.14 10.65
N ALA A 148 -15.14 22.27 10.04
CA ALA A 148 -14.89 20.83 10.07
C ALA A 148 -13.62 20.44 9.30
N LYS A 149 -13.37 21.03 8.12
CA LYS A 149 -12.14 20.82 7.37
C LYS A 149 -10.91 21.19 8.20
N LYS A 150 -10.89 22.43 8.73
CA LYS A 150 -9.79 22.91 9.59
C LYS A 150 -9.56 22.00 10.80
N ARG A 151 -10.64 21.51 11.43
CA ARG A 151 -10.54 20.59 12.58
C ARG A 151 -9.90 19.26 12.18
N LEU A 152 -10.30 18.69 11.03
CA LEU A 152 -9.73 17.44 10.52
C LEU A 152 -8.26 17.63 10.15
N GLU A 153 -7.91 18.72 9.47
CA GLU A 153 -6.52 19.06 9.12
C GLU A 153 -5.64 19.18 10.36
N LYS A 154 -6.13 19.89 11.39
CA LYS A 154 -5.45 20.01 12.68
C LYS A 154 -5.26 18.67 13.38
N LEU A 155 -6.25 17.78 13.32
CA LEU A 155 -6.14 16.43 13.87
C LEU A 155 -5.03 15.63 13.17
N VAL A 156 -4.97 15.65 11.83
CA VAL A 156 -3.92 14.97 11.06
C VAL A 156 -2.53 15.49 11.43
N GLN A 157 -2.38 16.81 11.57
CA GLN A 157 -1.09 17.40 11.95
C GLN A 157 -0.73 17.10 13.41
N THR A 158 -1.70 17.04 14.31
CA THR A 158 -1.47 16.67 15.71
C THR A 158 -1.01 15.22 15.83
N GLU A 159 -1.59 14.32 15.04
CA GLU A 159 -1.25 12.91 15.01
C GLU A 159 0.19 12.66 14.50
N LEU A 160 0.59 13.35 13.42
CA LEU A 160 1.83 13.02 12.70
C LEU A 160 2.99 14.01 12.90
N PHE A 161 2.69 15.24 13.35
CA PHE A 161 3.69 16.32 13.52
C PHE A 161 3.64 16.91 14.93
N SER A 162 3.30 16.10 15.95
CA SER A 162 3.18 16.54 17.34
C SER A 162 4.42 17.28 17.86
N SER A 163 5.61 16.73 17.61
CA SER A 163 6.88 17.32 18.03
C SER A 163 7.20 18.63 17.29
N ASP A 164 6.90 18.70 15.99
CA ASP A 164 7.07 19.91 15.19
C ASP A 164 6.06 21.00 15.60
N LEU A 165 4.82 20.63 15.92
CA LEU A 165 3.80 21.55 16.45
C LEU A 165 4.26 22.16 17.78
N GLN A 166 4.78 21.36 18.71
CA GLN A 166 5.29 21.85 20.00
C GLN A 166 6.48 22.80 19.85
N ARG A 167 7.33 22.59 18.84
CA ARG A 167 8.46 23.50 18.56
C ARG A 167 7.97 24.81 17.96
N LEU A 168 7.13 24.72 16.94
CA LEU A 168 6.60 25.90 16.26
C LEU A 168 5.71 26.75 17.17
N SER A 169 4.96 26.14 18.09
CA SER A 169 4.14 26.88 19.06
C SER A 169 4.99 27.68 20.06
N LYS A 170 6.21 27.22 20.33
CA LYS A 170 7.22 27.92 21.14
C LYS A 170 8.08 28.89 20.32
N GLY A 171 7.71 29.18 19.06
CA GLY A 171 8.49 30.04 18.17
C GLY A 171 9.82 29.44 17.70
N SER A 172 10.05 28.15 17.96
CA SER A 172 11.28 27.46 17.58
C SER A 172 11.15 26.82 16.19
N ALA A 173 12.23 26.84 15.40
CA ALA A 173 12.26 26.16 14.11
C ALA A 173 12.08 24.64 14.26
N VAL A 174 11.50 23.97 13.26
CA VAL A 174 11.38 22.50 13.18
C VAL A 174 12.74 21.79 13.13
N ALA A 175 12.76 20.49 13.44
CA ALA A 175 13.98 19.68 13.42
C ALA A 175 14.62 19.68 12.02
N ARG A 176 15.95 19.61 11.95
CA ARG A 176 16.67 19.47 10.66
C ARG A 176 16.28 18.19 9.91
N SER A 177 15.96 17.12 10.65
CA SER A 177 15.50 15.84 10.13
C SER A 177 14.00 15.81 9.79
N SER A 178 13.23 16.85 10.14
CA SER A 178 11.79 16.86 9.88
C SER A 178 11.51 17.01 8.38
N SER A 179 10.58 16.20 7.89
CA SER A 179 10.04 16.30 6.53
C SER A 179 9.41 17.66 6.23
N LEU A 180 9.05 18.43 7.27
CA LEU A 180 8.49 19.78 7.14
C LEU A 180 9.54 20.86 6.87
N LYS A 181 10.83 20.62 7.13
CA LYS A 181 11.88 21.66 7.06
C LYS A 181 11.94 22.37 5.71
N MET A 182 11.75 21.64 4.61
CA MET A 182 11.75 22.16 3.24
C MET A 182 10.58 23.11 2.93
N PHE A 183 9.55 23.13 3.79
CA PHE A 183 8.38 23.98 3.63
C PHE A 183 8.47 25.30 4.40
N ASN A 184 9.60 25.55 5.07
CA ASN A 184 9.78 26.68 5.98
C ASN A 184 8.53 26.88 6.86
N PRO A 185 8.14 25.87 7.64
CA PRO A 185 6.80 25.78 8.20
C PRO A 185 6.60 26.80 9.32
N PHE A 186 5.39 27.34 9.41
CA PHE A 186 4.95 28.16 10.54
C PHE A 186 3.54 27.74 10.97
N ILE A 187 3.14 28.11 12.19
CA ILE A 187 1.79 27.88 12.70
C ILE A 187 0.95 29.15 12.52
N ASP A 188 -0.26 28.99 11.98
CA ASP A 188 -1.22 30.08 11.87
C ASP A 188 -2.05 30.30 13.16
N ASN A 189 -2.93 31.28 13.13
CA ASN A 189 -3.82 31.61 14.26
C ASN A 189 -4.79 30.48 14.63
N ASP A 190 -5.07 29.55 13.71
CA ASP A 190 -5.91 28.38 13.95
C ASP A 190 -5.11 27.21 14.58
N GLY A 191 -3.79 27.36 14.73
CA GLY A 191 -2.89 26.33 15.22
C GLY A 191 -2.57 25.26 14.17
N ILE A 192 -2.61 25.61 12.90
CA ILE A 192 -2.38 24.73 11.75
C ILE A 192 -1.02 25.08 11.11
N ILE A 193 -0.23 24.06 10.79
CA ILE A 193 1.05 24.20 10.09
C ILE A 193 0.80 24.55 8.62
N ARG A 194 1.37 25.66 8.18
CA ARG A 194 1.31 26.15 6.81
C ARG A 194 2.71 26.31 6.21
N VAL A 195 2.74 26.35 4.89
CA VAL A 195 3.95 26.64 4.10
C VAL A 195 4.33 28.10 4.30
N GLY A 196 5.55 28.35 4.78
CA GLY A 196 6.11 29.70 4.85
C GLY A 196 6.36 30.30 3.48
N GLU A 197 6.82 31.55 3.45
CA GLU A 197 6.96 32.30 2.20
C GLU A 197 7.82 31.57 1.16
N ARG A 198 7.19 31.23 0.03
CA ARG A 198 7.85 30.74 -1.20
C ARG A 198 7.64 31.69 -2.39
N LEU A 199 6.53 32.43 -2.39
CA LEU A 199 6.15 33.37 -3.45
C LEU A 199 6.21 34.81 -2.89
N ARG A 200 7.04 35.65 -3.51
CA ARG A 200 7.13 37.09 -3.24
C ARG A 200 6.10 37.86 -4.08
N GLN A 201 4.84 37.43 -4.04
CA GLN A 201 3.74 38.15 -4.69
C GLN A 201 2.78 38.65 -3.62
N PRO A 202 2.64 39.98 -3.46
CA PRO A 202 1.82 40.57 -2.41
C PRO A 202 0.31 40.37 -2.63
N ASP A 203 -0.13 40.21 -3.88
CA ASP A 203 -1.56 40.27 -4.23
C ASP A 203 -2.33 38.94 -4.11
N LEU A 204 -1.67 37.86 -3.67
CA LEU A 204 -2.32 36.55 -3.53
C LEU A 204 -3.08 36.42 -2.19
N PRO A 205 -4.29 35.84 -2.19
CA PRO A 205 -5.01 35.54 -0.96
C PRO A 205 -4.18 34.68 0.01
N TYR A 206 -4.36 34.91 1.31
CA TYR A 206 -3.58 34.26 2.37
C TYR A 206 -3.54 32.73 2.26
N ASP A 207 -4.67 32.07 2.03
CA ASP A 207 -4.75 30.60 1.95
C ASP A 207 -4.04 30.04 0.70
N VAL A 208 -3.94 30.82 -0.37
CA VAL A 208 -3.21 30.44 -1.60
C VAL A 208 -1.70 30.62 -1.39
N LYS A 209 -1.31 31.71 -0.74
CA LYS A 209 0.11 32.02 -0.41
C LYS A 209 0.66 31.05 0.63
N HIS A 210 -0.14 30.71 1.64
CA HIS A 210 0.22 29.91 2.80
C HIS A 210 -0.62 28.64 2.88
N GLN A 211 -0.39 27.74 1.93
CA GLN A 211 -1.11 26.47 1.85
C GLN A 211 -0.86 25.60 3.09
N ILE A 212 -1.86 24.81 3.46
CA ILE A 212 -1.77 23.88 4.60
C ILE A 212 -0.87 22.71 4.24
N VAL A 213 0.04 22.31 5.14
CA VAL A 213 0.94 21.17 4.89
C VAL A 213 0.32 19.88 5.42
N LEU A 214 0.18 18.87 4.56
CA LEU A 214 -0.36 17.56 4.95
C LEU A 214 0.53 16.38 4.49
N PRO A 215 0.56 15.27 5.25
CA PRO A 215 1.29 14.07 4.87
C PRO A 215 0.58 13.35 3.72
N GLY A 216 1.29 13.14 2.62
CA GLY A 216 0.67 12.66 1.37
C GLY A 216 -0.03 11.31 1.47
N PHE A 217 0.44 10.39 2.32
CA PHE A 217 -0.07 9.01 2.40
C PHE A 217 -1.12 8.77 3.49
N HIS A 218 -1.45 9.79 4.29
CA HIS A 218 -2.46 9.67 5.34
C HIS A 218 -3.87 9.46 4.73
N PRO A 219 -4.76 8.64 5.35
CA PRO A 219 -6.07 8.33 4.78
C PRO A 219 -6.91 9.57 4.44
N PHE A 220 -6.94 10.58 5.32
CA PHE A 220 -7.61 11.86 5.07
C PHE A 220 -7.10 12.55 3.79
N THR A 221 -5.78 12.64 3.64
CA THR A 221 -5.14 13.30 2.50
C THR A 221 -5.37 12.51 1.22
N GLN A 222 -5.36 11.18 1.28
CA GLN A 222 -5.70 10.33 0.13
C GLN A 222 -7.16 10.51 -0.29
N LEU A 223 -8.12 10.58 0.66
CA LEU A 223 -9.52 10.89 0.35
C LEU A 223 -9.67 12.26 -0.32
N PHE A 224 -8.97 13.28 0.18
CA PHE A 224 -8.95 14.62 -0.42
C PHE A 224 -8.41 14.60 -1.85
N ILE A 225 -7.29 13.92 -2.10
CA ILE A 225 -6.70 13.82 -3.43
C ILE A 225 -7.68 13.12 -4.40
N VAL A 226 -8.33 12.03 -3.96
CA VAL A 226 -9.34 11.32 -4.77
C VAL A 226 -10.54 12.22 -5.07
N ASP A 227 -11.00 13.04 -4.12
CA ASP A 227 -12.07 14.03 -4.35
C ASP A 227 -11.68 15.06 -5.42
N LYS A 228 -10.48 15.63 -5.33
CA LYS A 228 -9.94 16.55 -6.34
C LYS A 228 -9.80 15.90 -7.71
N HIS A 229 -9.28 14.68 -7.75
CA HIS A 229 -9.16 13.88 -8.97
C HIS A 229 -10.52 13.64 -9.64
N ARG A 230 -11.56 13.29 -8.87
CA ARG A 230 -12.93 13.10 -9.39
C ARG A 230 -13.55 14.41 -9.87
N LYS A 231 -13.37 15.52 -9.15
CA LYS A 231 -13.85 16.86 -9.54
C LYS A 231 -13.20 17.38 -10.81
N ARG A 232 -11.94 17.01 -11.07
CA ARG A 232 -11.23 17.28 -12.32
C ARG A 232 -11.49 16.21 -13.40
N VAL A 233 -12.62 15.51 -13.32
CA VAL A 233 -13.07 14.52 -14.31
C VAL A 233 -12.00 13.48 -14.64
N HIS A 234 -11.36 12.95 -13.60
CA HIS A 234 -10.30 11.93 -13.72
C HIS A 234 -9.03 12.37 -14.47
N GLY A 235 -8.70 13.67 -14.42
CA GLY A 235 -7.45 14.20 -14.98
C GLY A 235 -6.20 13.48 -14.46
N GLY A 236 -5.13 13.50 -15.27
CA GLY A 236 -3.86 12.84 -14.96
C GLY A 236 -3.15 13.38 -13.72
N ILE A 237 -1.98 12.81 -13.41
CA ILE A 237 -1.20 13.12 -12.18
C ILE A 237 -0.90 14.61 -12.07
N SER A 238 -0.43 15.25 -13.14
CA SER A 238 -0.06 16.67 -13.11
C SER A 238 -1.26 17.59 -12.88
N SER A 239 -2.38 17.32 -13.56
CA SER A 239 -3.63 18.09 -13.41
C SER A 239 -4.20 17.94 -12.00
N THR A 240 -4.27 16.70 -11.49
CA THR A 240 -4.72 16.43 -10.12
C THR A 240 -3.80 17.08 -9.09
N LEU A 241 -2.49 17.02 -9.29
CA LEU A 241 -1.53 17.65 -8.37
C LEU A 241 -1.69 19.17 -8.32
N SER A 242 -1.94 19.82 -9.46
CA SER A 242 -2.26 21.25 -9.49
C SER A 242 -3.51 21.55 -8.65
N ALA A 243 -4.59 20.80 -8.89
CA ALA A 243 -5.85 20.98 -8.16
C ALA A 243 -5.75 20.72 -6.65
N VAL A 244 -4.83 19.85 -6.23
CA VAL A 244 -4.49 19.61 -4.83
C VAL A 244 -3.72 20.79 -4.26
N ARG A 245 -2.73 21.31 -5.01
CA ARG A 245 -1.94 22.48 -4.64
C ARG A 245 -2.72 23.78 -4.58
N ASP A 246 -3.93 23.85 -5.15
CA ASP A 246 -4.78 25.03 -4.98
C ASP A 246 -5.21 25.23 -3.51
N GLU A 247 -5.24 24.17 -2.69
CA GLU A 247 -5.67 24.21 -1.28
C GLU A 247 -4.60 23.68 -0.29
N ILE A 248 -3.88 22.60 -0.64
CA ILE A 248 -2.96 21.93 0.27
C ILE A 248 -1.60 21.63 -0.37
N CYS A 249 -0.55 21.75 0.44
CA CYS A 249 0.79 21.32 0.10
C CYS A 249 1.07 19.93 0.68
N THR A 250 1.21 18.92 -0.18
CA THR A 250 1.43 17.54 0.27
C THR A 250 2.90 17.16 0.31
N ILE A 251 3.33 16.52 1.40
CA ILE A 251 4.64 15.87 1.48
C ILE A 251 4.64 14.71 0.48
N ASN A 252 5.67 14.65 -0.38
CA ASN A 252 5.75 13.67 -1.48
C ASN A 252 4.58 13.75 -2.49
N GLY A 253 4.06 14.95 -2.77
CA GLY A 253 2.81 15.14 -3.52
C GLY A 253 2.65 14.35 -4.82
N LYS A 254 3.65 14.32 -5.72
CA LYS A 254 3.57 13.51 -6.96
C LYS A 254 3.34 12.02 -6.69
N ARG A 255 4.02 11.46 -5.67
CA ARG A 255 3.87 10.04 -5.30
C ARG A 255 2.52 9.78 -4.64
N ALA A 256 2.07 10.68 -3.77
CA ALA A 256 0.77 10.61 -3.12
C ALA A 256 -0.39 10.65 -4.13
N VAL A 257 -0.31 11.54 -5.11
CA VAL A 257 -1.30 11.65 -6.20
C VAL A 257 -1.32 10.39 -7.07
N ARG A 258 -0.14 9.87 -7.43
CA ARG A 258 -0.06 8.61 -8.19
C ARG A 258 -0.76 7.46 -7.47
N LYS A 259 -0.50 7.29 -6.16
CA LYS A 259 -1.15 6.27 -5.33
C LYS A 259 -2.68 6.44 -5.33
N ALA A 260 -3.16 7.66 -5.11
CA ALA A 260 -4.59 7.95 -5.10
C ALA A 260 -5.28 7.61 -6.45
N ILE A 261 -4.66 7.99 -7.57
CA ILE A 261 -5.18 7.69 -8.91
C ILE A 261 -5.17 6.18 -9.18
N TRP A 262 -4.11 5.47 -8.79
CA TRP A 262 -4.03 4.01 -8.92
C TRP A 262 -5.01 3.25 -8.04
N SER A 263 -5.56 3.87 -7.00
CA SER A 263 -6.66 3.32 -6.22
C SER A 263 -8.05 3.67 -6.78
N CYS A 264 -8.11 4.49 -7.83
CA CYS A 264 -9.37 4.92 -8.43
C CYS A 264 -9.91 3.85 -9.39
N PHE A 265 -10.97 3.17 -8.98
CA PHE A 265 -11.64 2.13 -9.78
C PHE A 265 -11.90 2.53 -11.25
N ARG A 266 -12.37 3.76 -11.49
CA ARG A 266 -12.65 4.25 -12.87
C ARG A 266 -11.39 4.33 -13.72
N CYS A 267 -10.29 4.84 -13.16
CA CYS A 267 -9.01 4.94 -13.87
C CYS A 267 -8.35 3.57 -14.06
N CYS A 268 -8.40 2.70 -13.05
CA CYS A 268 -7.91 1.33 -13.16
C CYS A 268 -8.63 0.57 -14.28
N ARG A 269 -9.96 0.70 -14.33
CA ARG A 269 -10.77 0.05 -15.36
C ARG A 269 -10.54 0.62 -16.75
N ALA A 270 -10.27 1.92 -16.87
CA ALA A 270 -10.02 2.58 -18.14
C ALA A 270 -8.60 2.34 -18.70
N ASN A 271 -7.66 1.87 -17.88
CA ASN A 271 -6.28 1.60 -18.29
C ASN A 271 -5.82 0.20 -17.84
N PRO A 272 -6.44 -0.88 -18.36
CA PRO A 272 -6.03 -2.24 -18.03
C PRO A 272 -4.59 -2.47 -18.50
N GLN A 273 -3.74 -2.97 -17.61
CA GLN A 273 -2.40 -3.42 -18.00
C GLN A 273 -2.55 -4.78 -18.69
N PRO A 274 -2.16 -4.93 -19.96
CA PRO A 274 -2.23 -6.21 -20.63
C PRO A 274 -1.32 -7.21 -19.91
N ILE A 275 -1.88 -8.39 -19.58
CA ILE A 275 -1.09 -9.50 -19.07
C ILE A 275 -0.26 -10.01 -20.25
N THR A 276 1.03 -9.72 -20.25
CA THR A 276 1.96 -10.31 -21.22
C THR A 276 2.14 -11.77 -20.83
N GLN A 277 1.54 -12.68 -21.60
CA GLN A 277 1.90 -14.09 -21.50
C GLN A 277 3.35 -14.23 -21.98
N SER A 278 4.20 -14.93 -21.23
CA SER A 278 5.47 -15.39 -21.76
C SER A 278 5.16 -16.31 -22.94
N GLU A 279 5.61 -15.96 -24.14
CA GLU A 279 5.45 -16.81 -25.32
C GLU A 279 5.96 -18.22 -25.00
N GLY A 280 5.11 -19.22 -25.21
CA GLY A 280 5.48 -20.60 -25.00
C GLY A 280 6.64 -20.95 -25.91
N GLN A 281 7.72 -21.51 -25.35
CA GLN A 281 8.91 -21.84 -26.10
C GLN A 281 8.59 -22.98 -27.08
N LEU A 282 8.47 -22.67 -28.37
CA LEU A 282 8.22 -23.66 -29.41
C LEU A 282 9.52 -24.44 -29.67
N SER A 283 9.54 -25.74 -29.39
CA SER A 283 10.69 -26.59 -29.72
C SER A 283 10.86 -26.66 -31.24
N LYS A 284 12.08 -26.39 -31.72
CA LYS A 284 12.44 -26.31 -33.15
C LYS A 284 12.16 -27.61 -33.95
N ASP A 285 11.98 -28.73 -33.27
CA ASP A 285 11.89 -30.07 -33.89
C ASP A 285 10.46 -30.58 -34.12
N THR A 286 9.45 -29.74 -33.93
CA THR A 286 8.04 -30.14 -34.15
C THR A 286 7.45 -29.38 -35.32
N LYS A 287 7.14 -30.10 -36.40
CA LYS A 287 6.29 -29.58 -37.50
C LYS A 287 4.92 -29.23 -36.91
N ALA A 288 4.70 -27.96 -36.62
CA ALA A 288 3.38 -27.46 -36.23
C ALA A 288 2.53 -27.30 -37.49
N VAL A 289 1.40 -28.00 -37.57
CA VAL A 289 0.44 -27.86 -38.66
C VAL A 289 -0.69 -26.95 -38.17
N HIS A 290 -0.84 -25.79 -38.81
CA HIS A 290 -1.97 -24.90 -38.59
C HIS A 290 -3.10 -25.30 -39.56
N LEU A 291 -4.25 -25.71 -39.03
CA LEU A 291 -5.44 -26.07 -39.82
C LEU A 291 -6.54 -25.06 -39.54
N GLU A 292 -6.82 -24.18 -40.49
CA GLU A 292 -8.06 -23.40 -40.52
C GLU A 292 -9.13 -24.14 -41.32
N LEU A 293 -10.31 -24.28 -40.73
CA LEU A 293 -11.48 -24.79 -41.43
C LEU A 293 -12.13 -23.62 -42.17
N VAL A 294 -12.05 -23.63 -43.50
CA VAL A 294 -12.77 -22.71 -44.38
C VAL A 294 -13.89 -23.49 -45.07
N GLY A 295 -15.15 -23.13 -44.80
CA GLY A 295 -16.33 -23.60 -45.55
C GLY A 295 -17.36 -24.40 -44.74
N ASP A 296 -18.63 -24.26 -45.14
CA ASP A 296 -19.84 -24.53 -44.36
C ASP A 296 -19.97 -25.94 -43.74
N LEU A 297 -20.49 -25.91 -42.52
CA LEU A 297 -20.65 -27.04 -41.59
C LEU A 297 -21.61 -28.10 -42.13
N ASN A 298 -21.07 -29.29 -42.45
CA ASN A 298 -21.79 -30.54 -42.25
C ASN A 298 -20.83 -31.64 -41.76
N THR A 299 -21.09 -32.13 -40.55
CA THR A 299 -20.24 -32.99 -39.70
C THR A 299 -19.95 -34.39 -40.26
N ALA A 300 -20.29 -34.68 -41.51
CA ALA A 300 -20.15 -36.00 -42.13
C ALA A 300 -18.92 -36.13 -43.04
N HIS A 301 -18.37 -35.04 -43.59
CA HIS A 301 -17.39 -35.14 -44.69
C HIS A 301 -15.92 -34.92 -44.31
N SER A 302 -15.59 -34.48 -43.09
CA SER A 302 -14.19 -34.14 -42.73
C SER A 302 -13.40 -35.25 -42.04
N LYS A 303 -13.96 -36.47 -41.90
CA LYS A 303 -13.35 -37.54 -41.10
C LYS A 303 -12.40 -38.48 -41.85
N TYR A 304 -12.24 -38.35 -43.18
CA TYR A 304 -11.59 -39.39 -43.99
C TYR A 304 -10.47 -38.90 -44.93
N SER A 305 -9.73 -37.86 -44.59
CA SER A 305 -8.47 -37.59 -45.29
C SER A 305 -7.39 -37.06 -44.36
N PHE A 306 -7.08 -37.88 -43.35
CA PHE A 306 -5.88 -37.69 -42.54
C PHE A 306 -5.21 -39.04 -42.37
N ASP A 307 -4.71 -39.58 -43.48
CA ASP A 307 -3.90 -40.79 -43.43
C ASP A 307 -2.64 -40.68 -44.30
N SER A 308 -1.55 -41.18 -43.71
CA SER A 308 -0.27 -41.63 -44.27
C SER A 308 0.93 -40.71 -44.54
N SER A 309 0.86 -39.37 -44.49
CA SER A 309 2.03 -38.53 -44.93
C SER A 309 2.70 -37.66 -43.86
N ILE A 310 2.20 -37.59 -42.63
CA ILE A 310 2.81 -36.78 -41.55
C ILE A 310 2.91 -37.64 -40.29
N GLY A 311 4.15 -37.92 -39.85
CA GLY A 311 4.44 -38.73 -38.66
C GLY A 311 3.82 -38.19 -37.36
N PHE A 312 3.93 -39.00 -36.31
CA PHE A 312 3.31 -38.83 -34.97
C PHE A 312 3.15 -37.37 -34.51
N VAL A 313 1.91 -36.90 -34.43
CA VAL A 313 1.57 -35.58 -33.90
C VAL A 313 1.46 -35.67 -32.38
N LYS A 314 2.32 -34.94 -31.66
CA LYS A 314 2.42 -35.01 -30.18
C LYS A 314 1.42 -34.10 -29.45
N ALA A 315 0.89 -33.08 -30.11
CA ALA A 315 -0.12 -32.17 -29.56
C ALA A 315 -0.94 -31.51 -30.67
N ILE A 316 -2.26 -31.41 -30.45
CA ILE A 316 -3.19 -30.67 -31.32
C ILE A 316 -3.78 -29.55 -30.48
N ILE A 317 -3.55 -28.30 -30.88
CA ILE A 317 -4.14 -27.12 -30.23
C ILE A 317 -5.25 -26.60 -31.15
N ARG A 318 -6.50 -26.57 -30.68
CA ARG A 318 -7.66 -26.09 -31.46
C ARG A 318 -8.51 -25.13 -30.63
N GLY A 319 -9.08 -24.12 -31.28
CA GLY A 319 -10.01 -23.17 -30.68
C GLY A 319 -11.38 -23.78 -30.41
N ASN A 320 -12.10 -23.25 -29.41
CA ASN A 320 -13.38 -23.76 -28.88
C ASN A 320 -14.60 -23.59 -29.81
N GLY A 321 -14.44 -23.80 -31.12
CA GLY A 321 -15.55 -23.78 -32.08
C GLY A 321 -16.08 -25.19 -32.37
N ASN A 322 -17.30 -25.47 -31.91
CA ASN A 322 -18.24 -26.47 -32.46
C ASN A 322 -18.06 -27.99 -32.27
N TYR A 323 -17.19 -28.50 -31.38
CA TYR A 323 -17.09 -29.96 -31.14
C TYR A 323 -17.21 -30.41 -29.68
N ILE A 324 -18.14 -29.83 -28.93
CA ILE A 324 -18.67 -30.48 -27.71
C ILE A 324 -19.91 -31.29 -28.11
N SER A 325 -19.73 -32.37 -28.90
CA SER A 325 -20.77 -33.37 -29.06
C SER A 325 -20.55 -34.49 -28.04
N LYS A 326 -21.58 -34.77 -27.25
CA LYS A 326 -21.60 -35.85 -26.26
C LYS A 326 -21.43 -37.19 -26.98
N ASN A 327 -20.22 -37.73 -27.02
CA ASN A 327 -20.06 -39.17 -27.07
C ASN A 327 -18.77 -39.61 -26.37
N ARG A 328 -18.98 -40.30 -25.24
CA ARG A 328 -17.98 -41.11 -24.54
C ARG A 328 -17.39 -42.10 -25.54
N ARG A 329 -16.09 -41.97 -25.82
CA ARG A 329 -15.13 -43.07 -26.07
C ARG A 329 -13.81 -42.44 -26.55
N MET A 330 -13.03 -41.96 -25.59
CA MET A 330 -11.62 -41.59 -25.79
C MET A 330 -10.70 -42.35 -24.83
N HIS A 331 -11.13 -43.53 -24.37
CA HIS A 331 -10.31 -44.43 -23.56
C HIS A 331 -9.70 -45.61 -24.35
N ASP A 332 -10.06 -45.81 -25.62
CA ASP A 332 -9.65 -47.01 -26.37
C ASP A 332 -8.50 -46.80 -27.37
N LEU A 333 -7.94 -45.59 -27.49
CA LEU A 333 -6.82 -45.32 -28.42
C LEU A 333 -5.42 -45.50 -27.80
N ALA A 334 -5.32 -45.86 -26.52
CA ALA A 334 -4.05 -46.16 -25.87
C ALA A 334 -3.65 -47.65 -25.95
N ALA A 335 -4.47 -48.52 -26.53
CA ALA A 335 -4.29 -49.98 -26.45
C ALA A 335 -3.86 -50.68 -27.76
N VAL A 336 -3.65 -49.98 -28.88
CA VAL A 336 -3.26 -50.61 -30.16
C VAL A 336 -1.81 -50.27 -30.55
N GLY A 337 -0.92 -50.17 -29.54
CA GLY A 337 0.49 -49.83 -29.72
C GLY A 337 1.47 -50.97 -29.44
N SER A 338 1.01 -52.22 -29.27
CA SER A 338 1.84 -53.30 -28.71
C SER A 338 1.93 -54.59 -29.55
N THR A 339 1.56 -54.58 -30.84
CA THR A 339 1.58 -55.84 -31.62
C THR A 339 2.13 -55.78 -33.05
N ILE A 340 3.10 -54.91 -33.37
CA ILE A 340 3.89 -55.08 -34.61
C ILE A 340 5.36 -54.78 -34.35
N ARG A 341 6.07 -55.75 -33.77
CA ARG A 341 7.52 -55.98 -33.92
C ARG A 341 7.80 -57.45 -33.62
N ARG A 342 7.78 -58.30 -34.65
CA ARG A 342 8.57 -59.54 -34.79
C ARG A 342 8.25 -60.19 -36.13
N SER A 343 9.02 -59.81 -37.14
CA SER A 343 9.70 -60.66 -38.13
C SER A 343 10.31 -59.73 -39.18
#